data_AF-A0A2M7UIQ3-F1
#
_entry.id   AF-A0A2M7UIQ3-F1
#
_cell.length_a   1.000
_cell.length_b   1.000
_cell.length_c   1.000
_cell.angle_alpha   90.00
_cell.angle_beta   90.00
_cell.angle_gamma   90.00
#
_symmetry.space_group_name_H-M   'P 1'
#
loop_
_entity.id
_entity.type
_entity.pdbx_description
1 polymer ?
#
loop_
_entity_poly.entity_id
_entity_poly.type
_entity_poly.pdbx_seq_one_letter_code
_entity_poly.pdbx_strand_id
1 'polypeptide(L)'
;MILIPHILLGALIGLIAPHQYWIVFIFAFASHFLLDAIPHYEYKIQLLKERSEERMGVLNIFRDKQAFFVLGKIATDFLLGMLIAIALVWFSPARQYVLVVALSAVLPDGLLALYWMTKTPLLEKLARFHHFVHPKNNKNTPLLWGITTQLIVSLIVILLILCYR
;
A
#
# COMPACT_ATOMS: atom_id res chain seq x y z
N MET A 1 0.02 6.21 2.40
CA MET A 1 -1.45 6.35 2.26
C MET A 1 -2.20 5.21 2.94
N ILE A 2 -3.53 5.14 2.81
CA ILE A 2 -4.32 3.96 3.20
C ILE A 2 -4.03 2.80 2.23
N LEU A 3 -3.67 1.64 2.75
CA LEU A 3 -3.23 0.45 2.04
C LEU A 3 -4.39 -0.35 1.44
N ILE A 4 -5.58 -0.32 2.05
CA ILE A 4 -6.77 -1.04 1.56
C ILE A 4 -7.01 -0.89 0.03
N PRO A 5 -7.11 0.31 -0.56
CA PRO A 5 -7.38 0.45 -2.01
C PRO A 5 -6.29 -0.20 -2.88
N HIS A 6 -5.03 -0.20 -2.44
CA HIS A 6 -3.90 -0.81 -3.14
C HIS A 6 -4.00 -2.34 -3.11
N ILE A 7 -4.27 -2.90 -1.93
CA ILE A 7 -4.46 -4.34 -1.74
C ILE A 7 -5.63 -4.83 -2.58
N LEU A 8 -6.76 -4.12 -2.55
CA LEU A 8 -7.93 -4.46 -3.33
C LEU A 8 -7.67 -4.38 -4.84
N LEU A 9 -7.00 -3.32 -5.31
CA LEU A 9 -6.69 -3.20 -6.74
C LEU A 9 -5.72 -4.29 -7.20
N GLY A 10 -4.70 -4.61 -6.41
CA GLY A 10 -3.83 -5.76 -6.66
C GLY A 10 -4.61 -7.08 -6.71
N ALA A 11 -5.57 -7.27 -5.79
CA ALA A 11 -6.42 -8.45 -5.81
C ALA A 11 -7.26 -8.55 -7.10
N LEU A 12 -7.85 -7.43 -7.55
CA LEU A 12 -8.59 -7.38 -8.82
C LEU A 12 -7.70 -7.73 -10.02
N ILE A 13 -6.48 -7.16 -10.10
CA ILE A 13 -5.52 -7.46 -11.17
C ILE A 13 -5.19 -8.96 -11.21
N GLY A 14 -4.98 -9.57 -10.04
CA GLY A 14 -4.72 -11.01 -9.93
C GLY A 14 -5.90 -11.89 -10.35
N LEU A 15 -7.13 -11.37 -10.25
CA LEU A 15 -8.35 -12.08 -10.64
C LEU A 15 -8.60 -12.00 -12.15
N ILE A 16 -8.27 -10.88 -12.79
CA ILE A 16 -8.47 -10.66 -14.24
C ILE A 16 -7.56 -11.57 -15.08
N ALA A 17 -6.32 -11.80 -14.66
CA ALA A 17 -5.34 -12.58 -15.41
C ALA A 17 -4.60 -13.59 -14.52
N PRO A 18 -5.29 -14.65 -14.05
CA PRO A 18 -4.67 -15.66 -13.20
C PRO A 18 -3.54 -16.39 -13.95
N HIS A 19 -2.55 -16.88 -13.20
CA HIS A 19 -1.38 -17.63 -13.69
C HIS A 19 -0.33 -16.83 -14.50
N GLN A 20 -0.51 -15.53 -14.77
CA GLN A 20 0.47 -14.70 -15.46
C GLN A 20 1.40 -13.92 -14.50
N TYR A 21 2.01 -14.61 -13.53
CA TYR A 21 2.65 -14.03 -12.34
C TYR A 21 3.48 -12.76 -12.59
N TRP A 22 4.39 -12.77 -13.56
CA TRP A 22 5.29 -11.64 -13.81
C TRP A 22 4.56 -10.40 -14.32
N ILE A 23 3.59 -10.60 -15.22
CA ILE A 23 2.83 -9.51 -15.82
C ILE A 23 1.93 -8.88 -14.75
N VAL A 24 1.14 -9.69 -14.05
CA VAL A 24 0.24 -9.18 -13.00
C VAL A 24 1.00 -8.58 -11.82
N PHE A 25 2.18 -9.10 -11.48
CA PHE A 25 3.06 -8.51 -10.47
C PHE A 25 3.50 -7.09 -10.90
N ILE A 26 3.98 -6.93 -12.13
CA ILE A 26 4.41 -5.61 -12.63
C ILE A 26 3.23 -4.64 -12.65
N PHE A 27 2.05 -5.07 -13.11
CA PHE A 27 0.86 -4.24 -13.13
C PHE A 27 0.38 -3.85 -11.73
N ALA A 28 0.40 -4.77 -10.76
CA ALA A 28 0.04 -4.48 -9.38
C ALA A 28 1.07 -3.58 -8.69
N PHE A 29 2.36 -3.81 -8.92
CA PHE A 29 3.42 -2.94 -8.42
C PHE A 29 3.32 -1.53 -9.01
N ALA A 30 3.02 -1.42 -10.31
CA ALA A 30 2.83 -0.14 -10.98
C ALA A 30 1.53 0.57 -10.56
N SER A 31 0.46 -0.19 -10.28
CA SER A 31 -0.82 0.37 -9.87
C SER A 31 -0.76 1.08 -8.53
N HIS A 32 0.21 0.73 -7.68
CA HIS A 32 0.56 1.50 -6.49
C HIS A 32 0.75 2.97 -6.84
N PHE A 33 1.75 3.28 -7.65
CA PHE A 33 2.10 4.65 -8.02
C PHE A 33 0.96 5.39 -8.75
N LEU A 34 0.10 4.66 -9.46
CA LEU A 34 -1.10 5.25 -10.08
C LEU A 34 -2.10 5.72 -9.03
N LEU A 35 -2.33 4.94 -7.98
CA LEU A 35 -3.22 5.32 -6.89
C LEU A 35 -2.59 6.41 -6.00
N ASP A 36 -1.28 6.38 -5.78
CA ASP A 36 -0.53 7.45 -5.11
C ASP A 36 -0.68 8.80 -5.82
N ALA A 37 -0.79 8.78 -7.14
CA ALA A 37 -0.94 9.99 -7.96
C ALA A 37 -2.31 10.68 -7.80
N ILE A 38 -3.31 9.97 -7.29
CA ILE A 38 -4.67 10.51 -7.04
C ILE A 38 -4.68 11.19 -5.65
N PRO A 39 -5.47 12.26 -5.44
CA PRO A 39 -5.63 12.85 -4.11
C PRO A 39 -6.08 11.80 -3.08
N HIS A 40 -5.31 11.64 -2.01
CA HIS A 40 -5.53 10.60 -1.03
C HIS A 40 -5.11 11.05 0.38
N TYR A 41 -5.60 10.39 1.41
CA TYR A 41 -5.17 10.63 2.80
C TYR A 41 -3.90 9.83 3.13
N GLU A 42 -2.98 10.48 3.86
CA GLU A 42 -1.71 9.91 4.28
C GLU A 42 -1.57 9.90 5.81
N TYR A 43 -1.11 8.78 6.37
CA TYR A 43 -0.72 8.73 7.78
C TYR A 43 0.50 9.62 8.04
N LYS A 44 0.75 9.99 9.30
CA LYS A 44 1.92 10.79 9.70
C LYS A 44 3.22 9.96 9.67
N ILE A 45 3.57 9.42 8.50
CA ILE A 45 4.72 8.52 8.29
C ILE A 45 6.07 9.22 8.44
N GLN A 46 6.09 10.54 8.33
CA GLN A 46 7.28 11.37 8.58
C GLN A 46 7.87 11.10 9.98
N LEU A 47 7.01 10.88 10.99
CA LEU A 47 7.44 10.49 12.34
C LEU A 47 8.17 9.15 12.36
N LEU A 48 7.73 8.18 11.55
CA LEU A 48 8.38 6.88 11.44
C LEU A 48 9.74 7.00 10.76
N LYS A 49 9.82 7.80 9.69
CA LYS A 49 11.07 8.08 8.98
C LYS A 49 12.10 8.72 9.91
N GLU A 50 11.74 9.80 10.60
CA GLU A 50 12.63 10.52 11.51
C GLU A 50 13.16 9.60 12.62
N ARG A 51 12.29 8.79 13.24
CA ARG A 51 12.70 7.84 14.29
C ARG A 51 13.55 6.69 13.76
N SER A 52 13.34 6.25 12.53
CA SER A 52 14.15 5.19 11.92
C SER A 52 15.58 5.65 11.59
N GLU A 53 15.78 6.95 11.36
CA GLU A 53 17.07 7.56 11.02
C GLU A 53 17.93 7.92 12.25
N GLU A 54 17.35 7.88 13.46
CA GLU A 54 18.08 8.10 14.72
C GLU A 54 19.02 6.94 15.08
N ARG A 55 20.07 7.23 15.87
CA ARG A 55 21.19 6.31 16.23
C ARG A 55 20.80 4.94 16.80
N MET A 56 19.55 4.74 17.23
CA MET A 56 19.06 3.49 17.83
C MET A 56 18.22 2.63 16.85
N GLY A 57 18.00 3.09 15.62
CA GLY A 57 17.29 2.37 14.56
C GLY A 57 15.82 2.04 14.89
N VAL A 58 15.27 0.99 14.29
CA VAL A 58 13.86 0.58 14.38
C VAL A 58 13.35 0.40 15.81
N LEU A 59 14.21 0.09 16.77
CA LEU A 59 13.86 -0.03 18.18
C LEU A 59 13.27 1.27 18.75
N ASN A 60 13.66 2.45 18.23
CA ASN A 60 13.07 3.72 18.65
C ASN A 60 11.61 3.88 18.21
N ILE A 61 11.20 3.27 17.10
CA ILE A 61 9.80 3.30 16.64
C ILE A 61 8.88 2.66 17.68
N PHE A 62 9.33 1.55 18.30
CA PHE A 62 8.55 0.84 19.31
C PHE A 62 8.59 1.51 20.69
N ARG A 63 9.55 2.40 20.95
CA ARG A 63 9.67 3.15 22.22
C ARG A 63 8.90 4.46 22.19
N ASP A 64 8.81 5.10 21.02
CA ASP A 64 8.02 6.30 20.82
C ASP A 64 6.53 5.94 20.66
N LYS A 65 5.70 6.39 21.62
CA LYS A 65 4.26 6.08 21.63
C LYS A 65 3.54 6.57 20.37
N GLN A 66 3.95 7.70 19.79
CA GLN A 66 3.31 8.25 18.60
C GLN A 66 3.69 7.46 17.36
N ALA A 67 4.98 7.14 17.20
CA ALA A 67 5.47 6.28 16.13
C ALA A 67 4.83 4.89 16.20
N PHE A 68 4.78 4.29 17.39
CA PHE A 68 4.09 3.01 17.61
C PHE A 68 2.62 3.06 17.22
N PHE A 69 1.90 4.13 17.58
CA PHE A 69 0.49 4.28 17.21
C PHE A 69 0.28 4.45 15.70
N VAL A 70 1.16 5.19 15.01
CA VAL A 70 1.13 5.30 13.55
C VAL A 70 1.41 3.95 12.90
N LEU A 71 2.42 3.22 13.36
CA LEU A 71 2.73 1.88 12.87
C LEU A 71 1.55 0.92 13.08
N GLY A 72 0.90 0.98 14.26
CA GLY A 72 -0.29 0.21 14.57
C GLY A 72 -1.47 0.50 13.62
N LYS A 73 -1.68 1.76 13.24
CA LYS A 73 -2.68 2.13 12.22
C LYS A 73 -2.37 1.51 10.86
N ILE A 74 -1.13 1.63 10.38
CA ILE A 74 -0.69 1.06 9.09
C ILE A 74 -0.83 -0.47 9.11
N ALA A 75 -0.41 -1.12 10.20
CA ALA A 75 -0.55 -2.56 10.37
C ALA A 75 -2.03 -2.99 10.38
N THR A 76 -2.89 -2.24 11.08
CA THR A 76 -4.33 -2.53 11.13
C THR A 76 -4.97 -2.38 9.76
N ASP A 77 -4.63 -1.32 9.04
CA ASP A 77 -5.10 -1.03 7.68
C ASP A 77 -4.65 -2.11 6.68
N PHE A 78 -3.39 -2.53 6.73
CA PHE A 78 -2.87 -3.67 5.97
C PHE A 78 -3.65 -4.95 6.28
N LEU A 79 -3.81 -5.29 7.56
CA LEU A 79 -4.48 -6.52 7.99
C LEU A 79 -5.95 -6.52 7.57
N LEU A 80 -6.65 -5.38 7.71
CA LEU A 80 -8.02 -5.22 7.26
C LEU A 80 -8.14 -5.36 5.74
N GLY A 81 -7.25 -4.70 4.97
CA GLY A 81 -7.23 -4.83 3.51
C GLY A 81 -7.01 -6.27 3.05
N MET A 82 -6.04 -6.96 3.67
CA MET A 82 -5.80 -8.38 3.38
C MET A 82 -6.97 -9.26 3.78
N LEU A 83 -7.59 -9.02 4.95
CA LEU A 83 -8.76 -9.77 5.40
C LEU A 83 -9.94 -9.61 4.43
N ILE A 84 -10.20 -8.39 3.97
CA ILE A 84 -11.24 -8.10 2.98
C ILE A 84 -10.91 -8.82 1.66
N ALA A 85 -9.67 -8.71 1.16
CA ALA A 85 -9.26 -9.39 -0.07
C ALA A 85 -9.44 -10.91 0.04
N ILE A 86 -9.00 -11.52 1.15
CA ILE A 86 -9.17 -12.96 1.43
C ILE A 86 -10.65 -13.35 1.44
N ALA A 87 -11.49 -12.59 2.13
CA ALA A 87 -12.93 -12.85 2.21
C ALA A 87 -13.59 -12.77 0.82
N LEU A 88 -13.19 -11.78 0.02
CA LEU A 88 -13.70 -11.59 -1.33
C LEU A 88 -13.34 -12.73 -2.27
N VAL A 89 -12.17 -13.38 -2.13
CA VAL A 89 -11.73 -14.44 -3.05
C VAL A 89 -11.67 -15.83 -2.42
N TRP A 90 -12.24 -16.02 -1.22
CA TRP A 90 -12.12 -17.25 -0.43
C TRP A 90 -12.45 -18.53 -1.22
N PHE A 91 -13.53 -18.47 -2.01
CA PHE A 91 -14.02 -19.60 -2.81
C PHE A 91 -13.46 -19.61 -4.24
N SER A 92 -12.63 -18.64 -4.63
CA SER A 92 -12.01 -18.62 -5.96
C SER A 92 -10.88 -19.67 -6.05
N PRO A 93 -10.80 -20.46 -7.13
CA PRO A 93 -9.67 -21.35 -7.37
C PRO A 93 -8.35 -20.57 -7.56
N ALA A 94 -8.43 -19.30 -7.96
CA ALA A 94 -7.27 -18.43 -8.15
C ALA A 94 -6.81 -17.72 -6.86
N ARG A 95 -7.40 -18.02 -5.68
CA ARG A 95 -7.17 -17.25 -4.44
C ARG A 95 -5.69 -17.04 -4.10
N GLN A 96 -4.84 -18.06 -4.23
CA GLN A 96 -3.42 -17.94 -3.89
C GLN A 96 -2.71 -16.95 -4.82
N TYR A 97 -3.07 -16.97 -6.11
CA TYR A 97 -2.56 -16.04 -7.11
C TYR A 97 -2.98 -14.61 -6.78
N VAL A 98 -4.27 -14.41 -6.53
CA VAL A 98 -4.84 -13.11 -6.17
C VAL A 98 -4.12 -12.50 -4.96
N LEU A 99 -3.88 -13.30 -3.91
CA LEU A 99 -3.24 -12.81 -2.69
C LEU A 99 -1.77 -12.43 -2.89
N VAL A 100 -1.02 -13.17 -3.70
CA VAL A 100 0.37 -12.80 -4.04
C VAL A 100 0.40 -11.47 -4.81
N VAL A 101 -0.52 -11.28 -5.74
CA VAL A 101 -0.62 -10.03 -6.51
C VAL A 101 -1.07 -8.86 -5.63
N ALA A 102 -2.03 -9.08 -4.73
CA ALA A 102 -2.44 -8.09 -3.74
C ALA A 102 -1.27 -7.63 -2.85
N LEU A 103 -0.42 -8.56 -2.41
CA LEU A 103 0.80 -8.23 -1.65
C LEU A 103 1.81 -7.43 -2.48
N SER A 104 1.95 -7.74 -3.78
CA SER A 104 2.86 -7.00 -4.66
C SER A 104 2.46 -5.53 -4.86
N ALA A 105 1.17 -5.20 -4.74
CA ALA A 105 0.66 -3.83 -4.85
C ALA A 105 1.04 -2.92 -3.67
N VAL A 106 1.39 -3.49 -2.51
CA VAL A 106 1.86 -2.73 -1.34
C VAL A 106 3.35 -2.89 -1.08
N LEU A 107 4.04 -3.66 -1.93
CA LEU A 107 5.48 -3.83 -1.88
C LEU A 107 6.26 -2.51 -2.01
N PRO A 108 5.86 -1.51 -2.83
CA PRO A 108 6.58 -0.23 -2.90
C PRO A 108 6.72 0.46 -1.54
N ASP A 109 5.66 0.52 -0.73
CA ASP A 109 5.69 1.08 0.62
C ASP A 109 6.60 0.26 1.56
N GLY A 110 6.55 -1.07 1.46
CA GLY A 110 7.44 -1.95 2.23
C GLY A 110 8.92 -1.73 1.88
N LEU A 111 9.23 -1.55 0.59
CA LEU A 111 10.59 -1.25 0.13
C LEU A 111 11.04 0.16 0.54
N LEU A 112 10.12 1.12 0.61
CA LEU A 112 10.40 2.46 1.15
C LEU A 112 10.70 2.42 2.65
N ALA A 113 9.95 1.64 3.44
CA ALA A 113 10.25 1.42 4.84
C ALA A 113 11.62 0.72 5.03
N LEU A 114 11.91 -0.28 4.20
CA LEU A 114 13.21 -0.98 4.20
C LEU A 114 14.36 -0.03 3.81
N TYR A 115 14.13 0.89 2.87
CA TYR A 115 15.10 1.93 2.53
C TYR A 115 15.42 2.78 3.77
N TRP A 116 14.42 3.18 4.54
CA TRP A 116 14.65 4.01 5.72
C TRP A 116 15.53 3.32 6.77
N MET A 117 15.49 1.99 6.83
CA MET A 117 16.30 1.18 7.74
C MET A 117 17.71 0.90 7.21
N THR A 118 17.85 0.64 5.91
CA THR A 118 19.09 0.08 5.33
C THR A 118 19.91 1.07 4.51
N LYS A 119 19.27 2.14 4.02
CA LYS A 119 19.89 3.21 3.20
C LYS A 119 20.68 2.71 1.99
N THR A 120 20.26 1.59 1.37
CA THR A 120 20.98 1.02 0.23
C THR A 120 20.74 1.80 -1.08
N PRO A 121 21.72 1.86 -2.01
CA PRO A 121 21.62 2.67 -3.24
C PRO A 121 20.48 2.25 -4.19
N LEU A 122 20.15 0.96 -4.23
CA LEU A 122 19.05 0.46 -5.06
C LEU A 122 17.70 0.96 -4.54
N LEU A 123 17.48 0.84 -3.24
CA LEU A 123 16.26 1.28 -2.60
C LEU A 123 16.14 2.81 -2.59
N GLU A 124 17.26 3.53 -2.58
CA GLU A 124 17.27 4.98 -2.73
C GLU A 124 16.69 5.42 -4.09
N LYS A 125 17.06 4.75 -5.19
CA LYS A 125 16.49 5.03 -6.52
C LYS A 125 14.98 4.84 -6.52
N LEU A 126 14.51 3.73 -5.94
CA LEU A 126 13.09 3.45 -5.81
C LEU A 126 12.38 4.49 -4.94
N ALA A 127 12.97 4.86 -3.80
CA ALA A 127 12.41 5.87 -2.91
C ALA A 127 12.29 7.24 -3.59
N ARG A 128 13.28 7.65 -4.40
CA ARG A 128 13.21 8.88 -5.19
C ARG A 128 12.11 8.81 -6.24
N PHE A 129 11.94 7.68 -6.92
CA PHE A 129 10.86 7.48 -7.87
C PHE A 129 9.48 7.54 -7.18
N HIS A 130 9.32 6.85 -6.05
CA HIS A 130 8.09 6.88 -5.25
C HIS A 130 7.72 8.32 -4.88
N HIS A 131 8.67 9.10 -4.35
CA HIS A 131 8.46 10.51 -4.03
C HIS A 131 8.21 11.41 -5.25
N PHE A 132 8.73 11.06 -6.44
CA PHE A 132 8.52 11.81 -7.67
C PHE A 132 7.08 11.67 -8.18
N VAL A 133 6.53 10.45 -8.13
CA VAL A 133 5.15 10.20 -8.56
C VAL A 133 4.13 10.73 -7.54
N HIS A 134 4.51 10.75 -6.26
CA HIS A 134 3.66 11.28 -5.20
C HIS A 134 3.45 12.80 -5.37
N PRO A 135 2.21 13.28 -5.63
CA PRO A 135 1.96 14.69 -5.86
C PRO A 135 2.38 15.52 -4.65
N LYS A 136 3.13 16.60 -4.86
CA LYS A 136 3.55 17.52 -3.77
C LYS A 136 2.35 18.11 -3.02
N ASN A 137 1.20 18.28 -3.70
CA ASN A 137 -0.03 18.81 -3.13
C ASN A 137 -0.81 17.79 -2.28
N ASN A 138 -0.50 16.48 -2.35
CA ASN A 138 -1.22 15.48 -1.57
C ASN A 138 -0.98 15.61 -0.06
N LYS A 139 0.13 16.25 0.34
CA LYS A 139 0.41 16.58 1.74
C LYS A 139 -0.63 17.52 2.37
N ASN A 140 -1.38 18.25 1.54
CA ASN A 140 -2.40 19.21 1.95
C ASN A 140 -3.82 18.82 1.47
N THR A 141 -4.01 17.59 0.96
CA THR A 141 -5.34 17.14 0.56
C THR A 141 -6.26 17.17 1.78
N PRO A 142 -7.39 17.90 1.73
CA PRO A 142 -8.32 17.91 2.85
C PRO A 142 -8.76 16.48 3.19
N LEU A 143 -8.82 16.18 4.49
CA LEU A 143 -9.13 14.83 5.00
C LEU A 143 -10.35 14.21 4.30
N LEU A 144 -11.40 15.01 4.13
CA LEU A 144 -12.65 14.60 3.48
C LEU A 144 -12.39 14.14 2.05
N TRP A 145 -11.70 14.93 1.23
CA TRP A 145 -11.38 14.56 -0.15
C TRP A 145 -10.50 13.32 -0.23
N GLY A 146 -9.47 13.23 0.61
CA GLY A 146 -8.53 12.10 0.60
C GLY A 146 -9.18 10.77 1.02
N ILE A 147 -10.11 10.79 1.98
CA ILE A 147 -10.84 9.59 2.39
C ILE A 147 -11.92 9.24 1.36
N THR A 148 -12.66 10.24 0.84
CA THR A 148 -13.73 10.00 -0.13
C THR A 148 -13.21 9.34 -1.40
N THR A 149 -12.07 9.79 -1.95
CA THR A 149 -11.45 9.16 -3.13
C THR A 149 -11.07 7.70 -2.85
N GLN A 150 -10.44 7.42 -1.69
CA GLN A 150 -10.05 6.08 -1.29
C GLN A 150 -11.26 5.14 -1.10
N LEU A 151 -12.36 5.64 -0.52
CA LEU A 151 -13.61 4.89 -0.38
C LEU A 151 -14.25 4.59 -1.73
N ILE A 152 -14.31 5.57 -2.64
CA ILE A 152 -14.86 5.39 -3.98
C ILE A 152 -14.04 4.36 -4.76
N VAL A 153 -12.71 4.48 -4.77
CA VAL A 153 -11.82 3.52 -5.45
C VAL A 153 -12.02 2.12 -4.87
N SER A 154 -12.01 1.98 -3.53
CA SER A 154 -12.22 0.69 -2.88
C SER A 154 -13.58 0.08 -3.24
N LEU A 155 -14.65 0.88 -3.23
CA LEU A 155 -15.99 0.42 -3.58
C LEU A 155 -16.06 -0.06 -5.03
N ILE A 156 -15.54 0.73 -5.99
CA ILE A 156 -15.52 0.35 -7.41
C ILE A 156 -14.76 -0.97 -7.59
N VAL A 157 -13.58 -1.10 -6.97
CA VAL A 157 -12.76 -2.30 -7.07
C VAL A 157 -13.47 -3.51 -6.46
N ILE A 158 -14.13 -3.37 -5.31
CA ILE A 158 -14.91 -4.44 -4.69
C ILE A 158 -16.03 -4.90 -5.62
N LEU A 159 -16.80 -3.96 -6.21
CA LEU A 159 -17.86 -4.30 -7.15
C LEU A 159 -17.31 -5.06 -8.36
N LEU A 160 -16.17 -4.64 -8.91
CA LEU A 160 -15.51 -5.34 -10.01
C LEU A 160 -15.07 -6.75 -9.59
N ILE A 161 -14.44 -6.91 -8.42
CA ILE A 161 -14.06 -8.24 -7.92
C ILE A 161 -15.27 -9.17 -7.82
N LEU A 162 -16.41 -8.67 -7.31
CA LEU A 162 -17.64 -9.45 -7.21
C LEU A 162 -18.22 -9.86 -8.59
N CYS A 163 -17.97 -9.07 -9.64
CA CYS A 163 -18.37 -9.43 -11.01
C CYS A 163 -17.43 -10.46 -11.67
N TYR A 164 -16.15 -10.49 -11.28
CA TYR A 164 -15.12 -11.38 -11.86
C TYR A 164 -14.89 -12.68 -11.06
N ARG A 165 -15.46 -12.81 -9.86
CA ARG A 165 -15.24 -13.95 -8.95
C ARG A 165 -15.97 -15.22 -9.37
#